data_AF-A0A975FU11-F1
#
_entry.id   AF-A0A975FU11-F1
#
_cell.length_a   1.000
_cell.length_b   1.000
_cell.length_c   1.000
_cell.angle_alpha   90.00
_cell.angle_beta   90.00
_cell.angle_gamma   90.00
#
_symmetry.space_group_name_H-M   'P 1'
#
loop_
_entity.id
_entity.type
_entity.pdbx_description
1 polymer ?
#
loop_
_entity_poly.entity_id
_entity_poly.type
_entity_poly.pdbx_seq_one_letter_code
_entity_poly.pdbx_strand_id
1 'polypeptide(L)'
;MKRFIDEQGTFEIKVPATWKHSIKNEKVHTFQEYEIWKSDAFQLSINSLDTEEKKNNFQNLTKSLEIEKIGALDFSKFPDNGDEEFTTKTWIRQFGDKMVTFTLTHPNNPDKELDSRTIEDKIEMVHSILKEFKLIEPEKSGQVISSYRFDMFLQGVGATGLILSKAVENKAFIEATCVLASQIDALLRVGIILKNQIDNDNSEIETEWFYQGLTDKKKSEKDIYIKAKELGIIDQSIFDKLYTLYDDRNRVIHRFIISEITLAEVEEIAYKYYQKQQEINKIIYNLESEQIRLNIGMTRVDNDGQSKDNHLEYIKGKIGKQNYFDEKE
;
A
#
# COMPACT_ATOMS: atom_id res chain seq x y z
N MET A 1 -8.74 8.45 3.95
CA MET A 1 -7.41 8.29 4.61
C MET A 1 -6.89 6.88 4.35
N LYS A 2 -5.57 6.68 4.31
CA LYS A 2 -4.91 5.39 4.11
C LYS A 2 -4.01 5.01 5.28
N ARG A 3 -3.99 3.72 5.64
CA ARG A 3 -3.03 3.15 6.58
C ARG A 3 -1.61 3.20 6.00
N PHE A 4 -0.63 3.52 6.84
CA PHE A 4 0.79 3.49 6.52
C PHE A 4 1.57 2.89 7.70
N ILE A 5 2.49 1.99 7.38
CA ILE A 5 3.45 1.39 8.30
C ILE A 5 4.83 1.54 7.66
N ASP A 6 5.83 1.96 8.45
CA ASP A 6 7.19 2.10 7.96
C ASP A 6 7.84 0.74 7.66
N GLU A 7 8.95 0.77 6.93
CA GLU A 7 9.63 -0.45 6.47
C GLU A 7 10.11 -1.35 7.62
N GLN A 8 10.38 -0.78 8.79
CA GLN A 8 10.82 -1.50 9.98
C GLN A 8 9.65 -1.87 10.92
N GLY A 9 8.41 -1.49 10.58
CA GLY A 9 7.25 -1.75 11.44
C GLY A 9 7.42 -1.15 12.82
N THR A 10 7.94 0.08 12.88
CA THR A 10 8.15 0.86 14.08
C THR A 10 6.87 1.58 14.52
N PHE A 11 6.07 2.04 13.55
CA PHE A 11 4.84 2.79 13.82
C PHE A 11 3.78 2.57 12.75
N GLU A 12 2.54 2.89 13.12
CA GLU A 12 1.39 2.94 12.23
C GLU A 12 0.73 4.32 12.30
N ILE A 13 0.34 4.86 11.14
CA ILE A 13 -0.49 6.07 11.03
C ILE A 13 -1.53 5.92 9.93
N LYS A 14 -2.58 6.74 9.98
CA LYS A 14 -3.45 6.99 8.83
C LYS A 14 -3.12 8.35 8.22
N VAL A 15 -2.83 8.41 6.93
CA VAL A 15 -2.48 9.63 6.18
C VAL A 15 -3.40 9.82 4.96
N PRO A 16 -3.49 11.00 4.34
CA PRO A 16 -4.23 11.17 3.10
C PRO A 16 -3.77 10.20 2.00
N ALA A 17 -4.73 9.69 1.21
CA ALA A 17 -4.44 8.70 0.17
C ALA A 17 -3.49 9.24 -0.92
N THR A 18 -3.60 10.54 -1.19
CA THR A 18 -2.82 11.32 -2.16
C THR A 18 -1.41 11.68 -1.67
N TRP A 19 -1.06 11.35 -0.42
CA TRP A 19 0.29 11.64 0.08
C TRP A 19 1.29 10.55 -0.32
N LYS A 20 2.46 10.98 -0.81
CA LYS A 20 3.64 10.14 -0.98
C LYS A 20 4.52 10.21 0.28
N HIS A 21 5.15 9.08 0.59
CA HIS A 21 6.11 8.97 1.69
C HIS A 21 7.54 9.00 1.14
N SER A 22 8.44 9.65 1.88
CA SER A 22 9.88 9.55 1.71
C SER A 22 10.58 9.62 3.07
N ILE A 23 11.82 9.14 3.15
CA ILE A 23 12.65 9.26 4.34
C ILE A 23 13.82 10.21 4.07
N LYS A 24 14.01 11.20 4.96
CA LYS A 24 15.15 12.11 4.95
C LYS A 24 16.12 11.74 6.07
N ASN A 25 17.41 11.69 5.75
CA ASN A 25 18.51 11.39 6.69
C ASN A 25 18.26 10.12 7.53
N GLU A 26 17.57 9.11 6.95
CA GLU A 26 17.24 7.82 7.58
C GLU A 26 16.42 7.90 8.88
N LYS A 27 15.92 9.09 9.26
CA LYS A 27 15.29 9.33 10.57
C LYS A 27 13.98 10.10 10.50
N VAL A 28 13.76 10.88 9.43
CA VAL A 28 12.60 11.75 9.30
C VAL A 28 11.70 11.23 8.19
N HIS A 29 10.56 10.66 8.58
CA HIS A 29 9.51 10.28 7.65
C HIS A 29 8.81 11.55 7.18
N THR A 30 8.75 11.77 5.88
CA THR A 30 8.12 12.95 5.26
C THR A 30 6.96 12.48 4.40
N PHE A 31 5.82 13.11 4.57
CA PHE A 31 4.60 12.88 3.80
C PHE A 31 4.19 14.20 3.15
N GLN A 32 3.92 14.15 1.84
CA GLN A 32 3.61 15.31 1.03
C GLN A 32 2.71 14.88 -0.13
N GLU A 33 2.03 15.82 -0.77
CA GLU A 33 1.17 15.54 -1.91
C GLU A 33 1.98 15.11 -3.16
N TYR A 34 1.30 14.46 -4.12
CA TYR A 34 1.91 14.18 -5.43
C TYR A 34 2.04 15.46 -6.26
N GLU A 35 1.09 16.40 -6.11
CA GLU A 35 1.08 17.68 -6.81
C GLU A 35 2.22 18.58 -6.37
N ILE A 36 3.07 18.99 -7.31
CA ILE A 36 4.30 19.77 -7.05
C ILE A 36 3.97 21.15 -6.47
N TRP A 37 2.79 21.70 -6.77
CA TRP A 37 2.34 23.00 -6.28
C TRP A 37 1.78 22.97 -4.85
N LYS A 38 1.52 21.78 -4.29
CA LYS A 38 1.14 21.64 -2.89
C LYS A 38 2.39 21.42 -2.04
N SER A 39 2.91 22.51 -1.49
CA SER A 39 4.17 22.51 -0.73
C SER A 39 4.04 22.09 0.74
N ASP A 40 2.88 21.55 1.15
CA ASP A 40 2.70 21.06 2.53
C ASP A 40 3.57 19.82 2.75
N ALA A 41 4.29 19.82 3.87
CA ALA A 41 5.06 18.67 4.32
C ALA A 41 4.68 18.32 5.75
N PHE A 42 4.16 17.11 5.95
CA PHE A 42 4.02 16.52 7.27
C PHE A 42 5.21 15.61 7.55
N GLN A 43 5.86 15.81 8.69
CA GLN A 43 7.04 15.07 9.07
C GLN A 43 6.86 14.40 10.42
N LEU A 44 7.50 13.26 10.56
CA LEU A 44 7.51 12.44 11.77
C LEU A 44 8.95 11.99 12.04
N SER A 45 9.38 12.13 13.29
CA SER A 45 10.62 11.52 13.77
C SER A 45 10.41 10.87 15.13
N ILE A 46 11.14 9.79 15.37
CA ILE A 46 11.06 8.99 16.60
C ILE A 46 12.47 8.90 17.19
N ASN A 47 12.62 9.29 18.45
CA ASN A 47 13.88 9.23 19.18
C ASN A 47 13.72 8.39 20.45
N SER A 48 14.74 7.59 20.81
CA SER A 48 14.72 6.84 22.06
C SER A 48 14.88 7.76 23.27
N LEU A 49 14.25 7.39 24.38
CA LEU A 49 14.38 7.92 25.73
C LEU A 49 14.86 6.80 26.67
N ASP A 50 15.84 6.04 26.18
CA ASP A 50 16.43 4.87 26.82
C ASP A 50 17.36 5.20 28.01
N THR A 51 17.76 6.45 28.17
CA THR A 51 18.57 6.92 29.30
C THR A 51 17.82 7.97 30.15
N GLU A 52 18.14 8.02 31.43
CA GLU A 52 17.61 9.05 32.34
C GLU A 52 17.98 10.47 31.90
N GLU A 53 19.16 10.66 31.31
CA GLU A 53 19.55 11.94 30.71
C GLU A 53 18.58 12.36 29.60
N LYS A 54 18.25 11.46 28.66
CA LYS A 54 17.31 11.75 27.58
C LYS A 54 15.90 12.03 28.10
N LYS A 55 15.44 11.27 29.11
CA LYS A 55 14.13 11.51 29.76
C LYS A 55 14.08 12.87 30.44
N ASN A 56 15.12 13.23 31.20
CA ASN A 56 15.21 14.53 31.86
C ASN A 56 15.26 15.67 30.84
N ASN A 57 16.02 15.50 29.75
CA ASN A 57 16.07 16.48 28.66
C ASN A 57 14.69 16.68 28.00
N PHE A 58 13.94 15.59 27.75
CA PHE A 58 12.57 15.68 27.22
C PHE A 58 11.62 16.40 28.19
N GLN A 59 11.66 16.07 29.47
CA GLN A 59 10.83 16.74 30.49
C GLN A 59 11.16 18.23 30.58
N ASN A 60 12.44 18.59 30.59
CA ASN A 60 12.87 19.99 30.61
C ASN A 60 12.44 20.74 29.35
N LEU A 61 12.53 20.11 28.18
CA LEU A 61 12.11 20.68 26.90
C LEU A 61 10.60 20.95 26.85
N THR A 62 9.79 20.08 27.46
CA THR A 62 8.32 20.15 27.39
C THR A 62 7.67 20.90 28.54
N LYS A 63 8.39 21.15 29.65
CA LYS A 63 7.86 21.72 30.90
C LYS A 63 7.14 23.06 30.72
N SER A 64 7.60 23.91 29.81
CA SER A 64 7.05 25.25 29.56
C SER A 64 6.21 25.35 28.29
N LEU A 65 5.99 24.23 27.59
CA LEU A 65 5.24 24.22 26.35
C LEU A 65 3.74 24.18 26.62
N GLU A 66 2.97 24.80 25.72
CA GLU A 66 1.52 24.70 25.72
C GLU A 66 1.11 23.23 25.49
N ILE A 67 0.11 22.76 26.23
CA ILE A 67 -0.45 21.43 26.04
C ILE A 67 -1.70 21.54 25.18
N GLU A 68 -1.64 20.94 24.00
CA GLU A 68 -2.76 20.84 23.08
C GLU A 68 -3.37 19.43 23.15
N LYS A 69 -4.68 19.37 23.42
CA LYS A 69 -5.40 18.10 23.52
C LYS A 69 -5.94 17.69 22.15
N ILE A 70 -5.43 16.58 21.62
CA ILE A 70 -5.79 16.03 20.32
C ILE A 70 -6.44 14.66 20.54
N GLY A 71 -7.78 14.64 20.57
CA GLY A 71 -8.56 13.46 20.93
C GLY A 71 -8.37 13.08 22.41
N ALA A 72 -7.90 11.85 22.66
CA ALA A 72 -7.60 11.35 24.01
C ALA A 72 -6.13 11.56 24.43
N LEU A 73 -5.33 12.21 23.58
CA LEU A 73 -3.89 12.37 23.77
C LEU A 73 -3.53 13.85 23.98
N ASP A 74 -2.54 14.09 24.83
CA ASP A 74 -1.99 15.41 25.13
C ASP A 74 -0.65 15.60 24.41
N PHE A 75 -0.50 16.67 23.65
CA PHE A 75 0.74 16.97 22.94
C PHE A 75 1.33 18.28 23.47
N SER A 76 2.63 18.31 23.69
CA SER A 76 3.33 19.57 23.92
C SER A 76 3.55 20.24 22.58
N LYS A 77 3.05 21.47 22.46
CA LYS A 77 3.11 22.27 21.24
C LYS A 77 4.25 23.28 21.34
N PHE A 78 5.11 23.28 20.34
CA PHE A 78 6.11 24.33 20.20
C PHE A 78 5.49 25.59 19.61
N PRO A 79 6.03 26.78 19.95
CA PRO A 79 5.72 27.99 19.21
C PRO A 79 5.92 27.78 17.72
N ASP A 80 5.04 28.37 16.92
CA ASP A 80 5.17 28.38 15.46
C ASP A 80 6.55 28.96 15.09
N ASN A 81 7.25 28.29 14.18
CA ASN A 81 8.56 28.70 13.70
C ASN A 81 8.54 28.77 12.17
N GLY A 82 9.18 29.75 11.56
CA GLY A 82 9.09 29.95 10.13
C GLY A 82 9.79 31.20 9.65
N ASP A 83 9.72 31.42 8.34
CA ASP A 83 10.17 32.63 7.66
C ASP A 83 8.99 33.27 6.91
N GLU A 84 9.28 34.20 5.99
CA GLU A 84 8.24 34.87 5.20
C GLU A 84 7.51 33.89 4.26
N GLU A 85 8.14 32.79 3.87
CA GLU A 85 7.59 31.84 2.89
C GLU A 85 6.83 30.69 3.56
N PHE A 86 7.34 30.15 4.66
CA PHE A 86 6.80 28.95 5.31
C PHE A 86 6.64 29.11 6.82
N THR A 87 5.58 28.50 7.34
CA THR A 87 5.37 28.30 8.78
C THR A 87 5.40 26.81 9.11
N THR A 88 6.03 26.50 10.24
CA THR A 88 6.18 25.17 10.78
C THR A 88 5.52 25.06 12.15
N LYS A 89 4.58 24.13 12.26
CA LYS A 89 3.88 23.77 13.51
C LYS A 89 4.43 22.44 14.02
N THR A 90 4.75 22.36 15.30
CA THR A 90 5.38 21.17 15.88
C THR A 90 4.66 20.69 17.14
N TRP A 91 4.35 19.40 17.17
CA TRP A 91 3.77 18.68 18.30
C TRP A 91 4.71 17.58 18.74
N ILE A 92 4.90 17.43 20.05
CA ILE A 92 5.76 16.41 20.62
C ILE A 92 5.04 15.65 21.73
N ARG A 93 5.25 14.33 21.79
CA ARG A 93 4.69 13.48 22.84
C ARG A 93 5.61 12.30 23.14
N GLN A 94 5.62 11.88 24.40
CA GLN A 94 6.25 10.64 24.82
C GLN A 94 5.28 9.46 24.68
N PHE A 95 5.78 8.37 24.10
CA PHE A 95 5.10 7.09 23.98
C PHE A 95 6.04 6.01 24.56
N GLY A 96 5.83 5.62 25.82
CA GLY A 96 6.71 4.71 26.52
C GLY A 96 8.13 5.27 26.67
N ASP A 97 9.12 4.54 26.16
CA ASP A 97 10.52 4.93 26.11
C ASP A 97 10.90 5.68 24.82
N LYS A 98 9.94 6.17 24.04
CA LYS A 98 10.20 6.94 22.82
C LYS A 98 9.58 8.33 22.90
N MET A 99 10.27 9.29 22.33
CA MET A 99 9.76 10.62 22.03
C MET A 99 9.41 10.68 20.54
N VAL A 100 8.21 11.16 20.23
CA VAL A 100 7.75 11.32 18.86
C VAL A 100 7.49 12.79 18.58
N THR A 101 8.12 13.31 17.53
CA THR A 101 7.94 14.68 17.05
C THR A 101 7.20 14.65 15.72
N PHE A 102 6.11 15.40 15.67
CA PHE A 102 5.29 15.62 14.48
C PHE A 102 5.42 17.08 14.05
N THR A 103 5.58 17.31 12.77
CA THR A 103 5.77 18.64 12.22
C THR A 103 4.92 18.83 10.98
N LEU A 104 4.24 19.96 10.87
CA LEU A 104 3.56 20.42 9.65
C LEU A 104 4.25 21.69 9.18
N THR A 105 4.89 21.63 8.02
CA THR A 105 5.39 22.82 7.31
C THR A 105 4.43 23.14 6.17
N HIS A 106 3.94 24.38 6.12
CA HIS A 106 3.01 24.86 5.10
C HIS A 106 3.42 26.25 4.60
N PRO A 107 3.10 26.62 3.34
CA PRO A 107 3.35 27.96 2.85
C PRO A 107 2.45 28.99 3.56
N ASN A 108 2.97 30.20 3.77
CA ASN A 108 2.23 31.31 4.35
C ASN A 108 1.25 31.93 3.34
N ASN A 109 1.61 31.91 2.05
CA ASN A 109 0.84 32.48 0.95
C ASN A 109 0.60 31.42 -0.15
N PRO A 110 -0.24 30.40 0.08
CA PRO A 110 -0.55 29.42 -0.95
C PRO A 110 -1.33 30.06 -2.11
N ASP A 111 -1.09 29.56 -3.32
CA ASP A 111 -1.96 29.87 -4.46
C ASP A 111 -3.34 29.24 -4.22
N LYS A 112 -4.36 30.08 -4.00
CA LYS A 112 -5.71 29.64 -3.63
C LYS A 112 -6.45 28.92 -4.76
N GLU A 113 -6.04 29.10 -6.02
CA GLU A 113 -6.61 28.36 -7.14
C GLU A 113 -6.09 26.92 -7.19
N LEU A 114 -4.87 26.72 -6.69
CA LEU A 114 -4.17 25.44 -6.71
C LEU A 114 -4.27 24.66 -5.39
N ASP A 115 -4.35 25.37 -4.26
CA ASP A 115 -4.57 24.84 -2.92
C ASP A 115 -5.57 25.70 -2.15
N SER A 116 -6.84 25.32 -2.22
CA SER A 116 -7.95 26.04 -1.57
C SER A 116 -8.08 25.76 -0.07
N ARG A 117 -7.26 24.86 0.49
CA ARG A 117 -7.35 24.47 1.91
C ARG A 117 -6.87 25.59 2.81
N THR A 118 -7.65 25.88 3.84
CA THR A 118 -7.27 26.81 4.92
C THR A 118 -6.19 26.18 5.81
N ILE A 119 -5.54 27.00 6.65
CA ILE A 119 -4.60 26.47 7.65
C ILE A 119 -5.34 25.62 8.69
N GLU A 120 -6.57 25.99 9.04
CA GLU A 120 -7.44 25.22 9.92
C GLU A 120 -7.69 23.82 9.34
N ASP A 121 -8.03 23.71 8.06
CA ASP A 121 -8.22 22.41 7.38
C ASP A 121 -6.94 21.55 7.46
N LYS A 122 -5.77 22.19 7.27
CA LYS A 122 -4.48 21.51 7.33
C LYS A 122 -4.16 21.01 8.75
N ILE A 123 -4.46 21.81 9.76
CA ILE A 123 -4.30 21.43 11.17
C ILE A 123 -5.26 20.31 11.55
N GLU A 124 -6.54 20.39 11.15
CA GLU A 124 -7.52 19.34 11.44
C GLU A 124 -7.13 18.00 10.81
N MET A 125 -6.62 18.03 9.57
CA MET A 125 -6.04 16.85 8.93
C MET A 125 -4.89 16.28 9.76
N VAL A 126 -3.94 17.10 10.21
CA VAL A 126 -2.84 16.64 11.08
C VAL A 126 -3.36 16.07 12.39
N HIS A 127 -4.32 16.73 13.03
CA HIS A 127 -4.95 16.22 14.25
C HIS A 127 -5.61 14.86 14.03
N SER A 128 -6.20 14.61 12.86
CA SER A 128 -6.74 13.28 12.52
C SER A 128 -5.65 12.21 12.40
N ILE A 129 -4.46 12.56 11.87
CA ILE A 129 -3.29 11.67 11.79
C ILE A 129 -2.78 11.34 13.19
N LEU A 130 -2.60 12.37 14.02
CA LEU A 130 -2.04 12.25 15.39
C LEU A 130 -2.92 11.39 16.30
N LYS A 131 -4.25 11.46 16.15
CA LYS A 131 -5.21 10.61 16.91
C LYS A 131 -5.04 9.12 16.64
N GLU A 132 -4.62 8.75 15.43
CA GLU A 132 -4.51 7.37 14.97
C GLU A 132 -3.07 6.82 15.07
N PHE A 133 -2.10 7.65 15.47
CA PHE A 133 -0.70 7.24 15.60
C PHE A 133 -0.52 6.16 16.66
N LYS A 134 0.21 5.10 16.30
CA LYS A 134 0.56 4.00 17.20
C LYS A 134 2.02 3.61 17.02
N LEU A 135 2.71 3.35 18.13
CA LEU A 135 3.96 2.58 18.09
C LEU A 135 3.64 1.10 17.98
N ILE A 136 4.43 0.39 17.19
CA ILE A 136 4.34 -1.06 17.06
C ILE A 136 5.40 -1.68 17.98
N GLU A 137 4.98 -2.69 18.73
CA GLU A 137 5.88 -3.49 19.59
C GLU A 137 6.89 -4.25 18.71
N PRO A 138 8.19 -4.23 19.04
CA PRO A 138 9.22 -4.90 18.24
C PRO A 138 8.92 -6.37 17.95
N GLU A 139 8.31 -7.08 18.90
CA GLU A 139 7.94 -8.49 18.80
C GLU A 139 6.83 -8.73 17.78
N LYS A 140 5.98 -7.73 17.51
CA LYS A 140 4.87 -7.80 16.56
C LYS A 140 5.19 -7.19 15.20
N SER A 141 6.32 -6.49 15.06
CA SER A 141 6.69 -5.76 13.85
C SER A 141 6.61 -6.62 12.58
N GLY A 142 7.23 -7.81 12.59
CA GLY A 142 7.21 -8.72 11.44
C GLY A 142 5.79 -9.08 10.98
N GLN A 143 4.94 -9.51 11.91
CA GLN A 143 3.55 -9.88 11.62
C GLN A 143 2.75 -8.69 11.07
N VAL A 144 2.90 -7.51 11.69
CA VAL A 144 2.17 -6.30 11.30
C VAL A 144 2.60 -5.83 9.91
N ILE A 145 3.90 -5.85 9.59
CA ILE A 145 4.42 -5.51 8.26
C ILE A 145 3.88 -6.50 7.21
N SER A 146 3.95 -7.80 7.48
CA SER A 146 3.49 -8.83 6.55
C SER A 146 2.00 -8.68 6.25
N SER A 147 1.17 -8.48 7.27
CA SER A 147 -0.27 -8.21 7.11
C SER A 147 -0.52 -6.92 6.31
N TYR A 148 0.14 -5.81 6.66
CA TYR A 148 -0.02 -4.54 5.95
C TYR A 148 0.38 -4.62 4.47
N ARG A 149 1.51 -5.27 4.17
CA ARG A 149 1.96 -5.45 2.78
C ARG A 149 1.00 -6.36 2.01
N PHE A 150 0.41 -7.35 2.67
CA PHE A 150 -0.57 -8.22 2.05
C PHE A 150 -1.87 -7.48 1.76
N ASP A 151 -2.35 -6.63 2.68
CA ASP A 151 -3.49 -5.73 2.42
C ASP A 151 -3.23 -4.83 1.21
N MET A 152 -2.03 -4.25 1.13
CA MET A 152 -1.63 -3.42 -0.02
C MET A 152 -1.59 -4.21 -1.33
N PHE A 153 -1.15 -5.47 -1.27
CA PHE A 153 -1.13 -6.37 -2.42
C PHE A 153 -2.56 -6.68 -2.90
N LEU A 154 -3.47 -7.07 -1.99
CA LEU A 154 -4.88 -7.32 -2.32
C LEU A 154 -5.59 -6.08 -2.86
N GLN A 155 -5.30 -4.90 -2.30
CA GLN A 155 -5.83 -3.64 -2.84
C GLN A 155 -5.31 -3.36 -4.26
N GLY A 156 -4.05 -3.71 -4.54
CA GLY A 156 -3.50 -3.70 -5.90
C GLY A 156 -4.29 -4.61 -6.85
N VAL A 157 -4.62 -5.83 -6.42
CA VAL A 157 -5.51 -6.72 -7.17
C VAL A 157 -6.88 -6.09 -7.39
N GLY A 158 -7.49 -5.48 -6.36
CA GLY A 158 -8.77 -4.78 -6.53
C GLY A 158 -8.70 -3.63 -7.56
N ALA A 159 -7.60 -2.87 -7.57
CA ALA A 159 -7.36 -1.80 -8.54
C ALA A 159 -7.30 -2.30 -9.98
N THR A 160 -6.69 -3.47 -10.22
CA THR A 160 -6.63 -4.07 -11.56
C THR A 160 -8.01 -4.37 -12.14
N GLY A 161 -9.01 -4.67 -11.31
CA GLY A 161 -10.39 -4.89 -11.77
C GLY A 161 -11.01 -3.67 -12.42
N LEU A 162 -10.77 -2.47 -11.85
CA LEU A 162 -11.26 -1.21 -12.42
C LEU A 162 -10.53 -0.84 -13.71
N ILE A 163 -9.22 -1.08 -13.77
CA ILE A 163 -8.42 -0.85 -14.98
C ILE A 163 -8.90 -1.80 -16.10
N LEU A 164 -9.12 -3.08 -15.77
CA LEU A 164 -9.62 -4.05 -16.75
C LEU A 164 -10.99 -3.67 -17.32
N SER A 165 -11.93 -3.23 -16.47
CA SER A 165 -13.26 -2.79 -16.95
C SER A 165 -13.14 -1.68 -17.98
N LYS A 166 -12.36 -0.64 -17.67
CA LYS A 166 -12.11 0.49 -18.58
C LYS A 166 -11.39 0.03 -19.87
N ALA A 167 -10.40 -0.84 -19.75
CA ALA A 167 -9.68 -1.36 -20.91
C ALA A 167 -10.62 -2.14 -21.86
N VAL A 168 -11.52 -2.96 -21.31
CA VAL A 168 -12.52 -3.70 -22.10
C VAL A 168 -13.55 -2.76 -22.72
N GLU A 169 -14.09 -1.81 -21.97
CA GLU A 169 -15.05 -0.79 -22.46
C GLU A 169 -14.46 0.00 -23.64
N ASN A 170 -13.17 0.35 -23.56
CA ASN A 170 -12.46 1.10 -24.59
C ASN A 170 -11.84 0.23 -25.70
N LYS A 171 -12.04 -1.10 -25.68
CA LYS A 171 -11.41 -2.06 -26.61
C LYS A 171 -9.87 -1.96 -26.62
N ALA A 172 -9.27 -1.58 -25.49
CA ALA A 172 -7.83 -1.50 -25.29
C ALA A 172 -7.25 -2.89 -24.97
N PHE A 173 -7.26 -3.80 -25.94
CA PHE A 173 -6.93 -5.21 -25.72
C PHE A 173 -5.47 -5.48 -25.31
N ILE A 174 -4.53 -4.60 -25.68
CA ILE A 174 -3.14 -4.67 -25.18
C ILE A 174 -3.11 -4.42 -23.68
N GLU A 175 -3.80 -3.38 -23.20
CA GLU A 175 -3.90 -3.06 -21.78
C GLU A 175 -4.62 -4.19 -21.02
N ALA A 176 -5.75 -4.67 -21.55
CA ALA A 176 -6.47 -5.80 -20.98
C ALA A 176 -5.57 -7.04 -20.83
N THR A 177 -4.75 -7.36 -21.84
CA THR A 177 -3.79 -8.48 -21.78
C THR A 177 -2.77 -8.29 -20.65
N CYS A 178 -2.18 -7.10 -20.52
CA CYS A 178 -1.22 -6.79 -19.44
C CYS A 178 -1.86 -6.93 -18.05
N VAL A 179 -3.07 -6.41 -17.89
CA VAL A 179 -3.80 -6.41 -16.62
C VAL A 179 -4.21 -7.83 -16.23
N LEU A 180 -4.73 -8.62 -17.17
CA LEU A 180 -5.11 -10.02 -16.94
C LEU A 180 -3.90 -10.89 -16.59
N ALA A 181 -2.76 -10.70 -17.28
CA ALA A 181 -1.53 -11.40 -16.93
C ALA A 181 -1.08 -11.07 -15.49
N SER A 182 -1.17 -9.81 -15.10
CA SER A 182 -0.85 -9.36 -13.73
C SER A 182 -1.80 -9.94 -12.69
N GLN A 183 -3.10 -10.05 -13.01
CA GLN A 183 -4.08 -10.70 -12.13
C GLN A 183 -3.82 -12.20 -11.97
N ILE A 184 -3.44 -12.90 -13.03
CA ILE A 184 -3.07 -14.31 -12.96
C ILE A 184 -1.86 -14.51 -12.05
N ASP A 185 -0.78 -13.75 -12.25
CA ASP A 185 0.41 -13.79 -11.40
C ASP A 185 0.04 -13.52 -9.93
N ALA A 186 -0.77 -12.49 -9.67
CA ALA A 186 -1.22 -12.16 -8.33
C ALA A 186 -2.07 -13.28 -7.69
N LEU A 187 -3.02 -13.86 -8.42
CA LEU A 187 -3.85 -14.96 -7.93
C LEU A 187 -3.00 -16.18 -7.56
N LEU A 188 -2.01 -16.53 -8.38
CA LEU A 188 -1.10 -17.64 -8.06
C LEU A 188 -0.25 -17.36 -6.82
N ARG A 189 0.19 -16.12 -6.61
CA ARG A 189 0.87 -15.71 -5.36
C ARG A 189 -0.05 -15.87 -4.14
N VAL A 190 -1.32 -15.49 -4.25
CA VAL A 190 -2.32 -15.78 -3.19
C VAL A 190 -2.43 -17.28 -2.96
N GLY A 191 -2.55 -18.07 -4.04
CA GLY A 191 -2.60 -19.53 -3.96
C GLY A 191 -1.41 -20.13 -3.22
N ILE A 192 -0.19 -19.66 -3.49
CA ILE A 192 1.03 -20.09 -2.81
C ILE A 192 0.93 -19.84 -1.30
N ILE A 193 0.51 -18.64 -0.90
CA ILE A 193 0.34 -18.28 0.53
C ILE A 193 -0.70 -19.19 1.19
N LEU A 194 -1.88 -19.32 0.57
CA LEU A 194 -2.98 -20.13 1.11
C LEU A 194 -2.55 -21.59 1.27
N LYS A 195 -1.87 -22.14 0.26
CA LYS A 195 -1.42 -23.53 0.24
C LYS A 195 -0.34 -23.79 1.30
N ASN A 196 0.63 -22.89 1.44
CA ASN A 196 1.64 -23.01 2.50
C ASN A 196 1.02 -22.96 3.90
N GLN A 197 0.02 -22.10 4.12
CA GLN A 197 -0.69 -22.04 5.41
C GLN A 197 -1.46 -23.34 5.70
N ILE A 198 -2.10 -23.93 4.69
CA ILE A 198 -2.79 -25.24 4.81
C ILE A 198 -1.77 -26.34 5.16
N ASP A 199 -0.68 -26.42 4.40
CA ASP A 199 0.29 -27.51 4.52
C ASP A 199 1.11 -27.43 5.83
N ASN A 200 1.29 -26.22 6.39
CA ASN A 200 2.06 -25.99 7.62
C ASN A 200 1.19 -25.76 8.88
N ASP A 201 -0.13 -25.80 8.77
CA ASP A 201 -1.09 -25.52 9.87
C ASP A 201 -0.77 -24.23 10.64
N ASN A 202 -0.61 -23.13 9.91
CA ASN A 202 -0.31 -21.82 10.50
C ASN A 202 -1.10 -20.69 9.83
N SER A 203 -0.94 -19.47 10.35
CA SER A 203 -1.52 -18.24 9.77
C SER A 203 -0.43 -17.27 9.30
N GLU A 204 0.79 -17.77 9.05
CA GLU A 204 1.91 -16.93 8.62
C GLU A 204 1.73 -16.48 7.16
N ILE A 205 2.03 -15.22 6.91
CA ILE A 205 1.92 -14.60 5.58
C ILE A 205 3.35 -14.39 5.04
N GLU A 206 3.85 -15.37 4.29
CA GLU A 206 5.20 -15.39 3.74
C GLU A 206 5.43 -14.24 2.74
N THR A 207 6.12 -13.19 3.21
CA THR A 207 6.26 -11.91 2.49
C THR A 207 7.00 -12.04 1.16
N GLU A 208 7.83 -13.06 1.02
CA GLU A 208 8.67 -13.27 -0.16
C GLU A 208 7.90 -13.56 -1.47
N TRP A 209 6.61 -13.92 -1.37
CA TRP A 209 5.79 -14.29 -2.52
C TRP A 209 4.91 -13.15 -3.04
N PHE A 210 4.63 -12.10 -2.26
CA PHE A 210 3.72 -11.02 -2.66
C PHE A 210 4.32 -9.62 -2.50
N TYR A 211 5.50 -9.49 -1.90
CA TYR A 211 6.21 -8.23 -1.77
C TYR A 211 7.66 -8.38 -2.27
N GLN A 212 8.13 -7.36 -2.98
CA GLN A 212 9.50 -7.26 -3.44
C GLN A 212 9.96 -5.81 -3.28
N GLY A 213 10.94 -5.58 -2.40
CA GLY A 213 11.62 -4.30 -2.23
C GLY A 213 12.56 -3.98 -3.39
N LEU A 214 13.12 -2.76 -3.40
CA LEU A 214 13.99 -2.26 -4.48
C LEU A 214 15.28 -3.07 -4.64
N THR A 215 15.79 -3.64 -3.55
CA THR A 215 17.04 -4.41 -3.50
C THR A 215 16.84 -5.92 -3.56
N ASP A 216 15.59 -6.39 -3.53
CA ASP A 216 15.28 -7.81 -3.44
C ASP A 216 15.50 -8.52 -4.77
N LYS A 217 15.91 -9.80 -4.70
CA LYS A 217 16.03 -10.63 -5.89
C LYS A 217 14.67 -10.77 -6.57
N LYS A 218 14.61 -10.41 -7.86
CA LYS A 218 13.38 -10.48 -8.65
C LYS A 218 12.90 -11.91 -8.80
N LYS A 219 11.65 -12.17 -8.37
CA LYS A 219 10.89 -13.37 -8.74
C LYS A 219 10.12 -13.07 -10.02
N SER A 220 10.49 -13.74 -11.09
CA SER A 220 9.79 -13.65 -12.37
C SER A 220 8.44 -14.36 -12.29
N GLU A 221 7.53 -14.00 -13.19
CA GLU A 221 6.25 -14.69 -13.39
C GLU A 221 6.42 -16.19 -13.61
N LYS A 222 7.48 -16.61 -14.32
CA LYS A 222 7.82 -18.02 -14.52
C LYS A 222 8.16 -18.72 -13.21
N ASP A 223 8.85 -18.04 -12.29
CA ASP A 223 9.17 -18.60 -10.97
C ASP A 223 7.88 -18.84 -10.17
N ILE A 224 6.87 -17.98 -10.32
CA ILE A 224 5.55 -18.15 -9.69
C ILE A 224 4.81 -19.35 -10.30
N TYR A 225 4.82 -19.50 -11.62
CA TYR A 225 4.20 -20.65 -12.29
C TYR A 225 4.83 -21.97 -11.85
N ILE A 226 6.16 -22.02 -11.75
CA ILE A 226 6.90 -23.19 -11.28
C ILE A 226 6.49 -23.51 -9.84
N LYS A 227 6.53 -22.52 -8.94
CA LYS A 227 6.18 -22.74 -7.53
C LYS A 227 4.74 -23.20 -7.36
N ALA A 228 3.80 -22.59 -8.09
CA ALA A 228 2.39 -22.95 -8.03
C ALA A 228 2.15 -24.42 -8.45
N LYS A 229 2.89 -24.88 -9.46
CA LYS A 229 2.85 -26.28 -9.89
C LYS A 229 3.49 -27.22 -8.86
N GLU A 230 4.64 -26.84 -8.30
CA GLU A 230 5.32 -27.63 -7.26
C GLU A 230 4.45 -27.86 -6.02
N LEU A 231 3.68 -26.84 -5.62
CA LEU A 231 2.71 -26.93 -4.51
C LEU A 231 1.39 -27.61 -4.89
N GLY A 232 1.24 -28.05 -6.14
CA GLY A 232 0.02 -28.71 -6.62
C GLY A 232 -1.20 -27.79 -6.73
N ILE A 233 -1.00 -26.47 -6.77
CA ILE A 233 -2.08 -25.49 -6.96
C ILE A 233 -2.60 -25.56 -8.40
N ILE A 234 -1.68 -25.71 -9.36
CA ILE A 234 -1.99 -25.91 -10.77
C ILE A 234 -1.39 -27.22 -11.26
N ASP A 235 -2.05 -27.86 -12.22
CA ASP A 235 -1.53 -29.05 -12.88
C ASP A 235 -0.60 -28.71 -14.07
N GLN A 236 -0.03 -29.76 -14.69
CA GLN A 236 0.81 -29.63 -15.87
C GLN A 236 0.08 -28.96 -17.05
N SER A 237 -1.20 -29.24 -17.25
CA SER A 237 -1.97 -28.70 -18.37
C SER A 237 -2.16 -27.18 -18.24
N ILE A 238 -2.47 -26.70 -17.03
CA ILE A 238 -2.60 -25.27 -16.73
C ILE A 238 -1.24 -24.60 -16.86
N PHE A 239 -0.18 -25.21 -16.32
CA PHE A 239 1.18 -24.70 -16.41
C PHE A 239 1.63 -24.48 -17.88
N ASP A 240 1.41 -25.47 -18.75
CA ASP A 240 1.80 -25.37 -20.17
C ASP A 240 1.03 -24.26 -20.88
N LYS A 241 -0.28 -24.14 -20.61
CA LYS A 241 -1.12 -23.06 -21.17
C LYS A 241 -0.66 -21.67 -20.72
N LEU A 242 -0.24 -21.52 -19.47
CA LEU A 242 0.30 -20.26 -18.95
C LEU A 242 1.60 -19.86 -19.64
N TYR A 243 2.47 -20.82 -19.95
CA TYR A 243 3.68 -20.56 -20.72
C TYR A 243 3.37 -20.15 -22.17
N THR A 244 2.39 -20.78 -22.82
CA THR A 244 1.93 -20.34 -24.14
C THR A 244 1.43 -18.90 -24.10
N LEU A 245 0.57 -18.57 -23.12
CA LEU A 245 0.06 -17.20 -22.95
C LEU A 245 1.17 -16.18 -22.67
N TYR A 246 2.19 -16.56 -21.90
CA TYR A 246 3.36 -15.72 -21.66
C TYR A 246 4.08 -15.35 -22.97
N ASP A 247 4.26 -16.34 -23.85
CA ASP A 247 4.90 -16.13 -25.16
C ASP A 247 4.03 -15.31 -26.12
N ASP A 248 2.71 -15.54 -26.10
CA ASP A 248 1.73 -14.73 -26.81
C ASP A 248 1.77 -13.27 -26.35
N ARG A 249 1.82 -13.01 -25.04
CA ARG A 249 1.97 -11.65 -24.51
C ARG A 249 3.26 -11.00 -24.98
N ASN A 250 4.38 -11.72 -25.02
CA ASN A 250 5.63 -11.16 -25.56
C ASN A 250 5.46 -10.77 -27.03
N ARG A 251 4.64 -11.49 -27.81
CA ARG A 251 4.27 -11.09 -29.17
C ARG A 251 3.44 -9.80 -29.15
N VAL A 252 2.41 -9.73 -28.31
CA VAL A 252 1.51 -8.57 -28.17
C VAL A 252 2.22 -7.30 -27.67
N ILE A 253 3.16 -7.41 -26.73
CA ILE A 253 3.78 -6.23 -26.09
C ILE A 253 5.07 -5.83 -26.81
N HIS A 254 5.96 -6.79 -27.04
CA HIS A 254 7.32 -6.48 -27.50
C HIS A 254 7.50 -6.61 -29.00
N ARG A 255 6.64 -7.37 -29.68
CA ARG A 255 6.76 -7.63 -31.11
C ARG A 255 5.57 -7.14 -31.92
N PHE A 256 4.67 -6.36 -31.35
CA PHE A 256 3.47 -5.89 -32.05
C PHE A 256 3.79 -5.23 -33.38
N ILE A 257 4.76 -4.30 -33.39
CA ILE A 257 5.16 -3.55 -34.59
C ILE A 257 5.95 -4.42 -35.58
N ILE A 258 6.74 -5.37 -35.07
CA ILE A 258 7.70 -6.16 -35.84
C ILE A 258 7.23 -7.59 -36.11
N SER A 259 5.93 -7.85 -35.96
CA SER A 259 5.29 -9.12 -36.28
C SER A 259 4.01 -8.88 -37.05
N GLU A 260 3.47 -9.93 -37.67
CA GLU A 260 2.24 -9.87 -38.46
C GLU A 260 0.97 -9.95 -37.59
N ILE A 261 1.09 -9.77 -36.26
CA ILE A 261 -0.04 -9.88 -35.35
C ILE A 261 -1.08 -8.78 -35.65
N THR A 262 -2.31 -9.21 -35.82
CA THR A 262 -3.45 -8.32 -36.04
C THR A 262 -4.12 -7.94 -34.73
N LEU A 263 -4.87 -6.83 -34.73
CA LEU A 263 -5.66 -6.44 -33.56
C LEU A 263 -6.70 -7.51 -33.17
N ALA A 264 -7.27 -8.22 -34.16
CA ALA A 264 -8.20 -9.32 -33.91
C ALA A 264 -7.53 -10.49 -33.17
N GLU A 265 -6.28 -10.82 -33.50
CA GLU A 265 -5.51 -11.80 -32.74
C GLU A 265 -5.17 -11.31 -31.32
N VAL A 266 -4.92 -10.01 -31.13
CA VAL A 266 -4.72 -9.45 -29.79
C VAL A 266 -5.98 -9.58 -28.95
N GLU A 267 -7.15 -9.31 -29.52
CA GLU A 267 -8.45 -9.52 -28.87
C GLU A 267 -8.64 -10.99 -28.47
N GLU A 268 -8.33 -11.94 -29.36
CA GLU A 268 -8.38 -13.37 -29.06
C GLU A 268 -7.44 -13.76 -27.91
N ILE A 269 -6.21 -13.24 -27.91
CA ILE A 269 -5.23 -13.47 -26.83
C ILE A 269 -5.75 -12.90 -25.51
N ALA A 270 -6.29 -11.69 -25.50
CA ALA A 270 -6.90 -11.09 -24.31
C ALA A 270 -8.04 -11.96 -23.77
N TYR A 271 -8.88 -12.50 -24.66
CA TYR A 271 -9.96 -13.42 -24.27
C TYR A 271 -9.43 -14.73 -23.68
N LYS A 272 -8.38 -15.33 -24.23
CA LYS A 272 -7.73 -16.52 -23.66
C LYS A 272 -7.15 -16.24 -22.27
N TYR A 273 -6.54 -15.07 -22.07
CA TYR A 273 -6.09 -14.60 -20.76
C TYR A 273 -7.25 -14.47 -19.78
N TYR A 274 -8.37 -13.90 -20.21
CA TYR A 274 -9.58 -13.77 -19.38
C TYR A 274 -10.10 -15.14 -18.93
N GLN A 275 -10.25 -16.09 -19.86
CA GLN A 275 -10.67 -17.45 -19.53
C GLN A 275 -9.73 -18.12 -18.53
N LYS A 276 -8.41 -17.98 -18.73
CA LYS A 276 -7.40 -18.54 -17.82
C LYS A 276 -7.44 -17.90 -16.44
N GLN A 277 -7.65 -16.58 -16.37
CA GLN A 277 -7.80 -15.86 -15.11
C GLN A 277 -9.02 -16.36 -14.33
N GLN A 278 -10.16 -16.60 -14.99
CA GLN A 278 -11.36 -17.16 -14.35
C GLN A 278 -11.14 -18.58 -13.82
N GLU A 279 -10.44 -19.42 -14.59
CA GLU A 279 -10.08 -20.78 -14.17
C GLU A 279 -9.19 -20.78 -12.92
N ILE A 280 -8.16 -19.93 -12.89
CA ILE A 280 -7.27 -19.78 -11.73
C ILE A 280 -8.02 -19.21 -10.53
N ASN A 281 -8.87 -18.21 -10.73
CA ASN A 281 -9.68 -17.63 -9.66
C ASN A 281 -10.54 -18.70 -8.95
N LYS A 282 -11.10 -19.65 -9.71
CA LYS A 282 -11.85 -20.78 -9.15
C LYS A 282 -10.98 -21.70 -8.30
N ILE A 283 -9.72 -21.92 -8.70
CA ILE A 283 -8.75 -22.70 -7.90
C ILE A 283 -8.47 -22.00 -6.57
N ILE A 284 -8.23 -20.68 -6.61
CA ILE A 284 -7.96 -19.89 -5.40
C ILE A 284 -9.17 -19.93 -4.45
N TYR A 285 -10.38 -19.77 -4.98
CA TYR A 285 -11.61 -19.88 -4.19
C TYR A 285 -11.75 -21.24 -3.48
N ASN A 286 -11.34 -22.33 -4.14
CA ASN A 286 -11.35 -23.65 -3.53
C ASN A 286 -10.32 -23.76 -2.38
N LEU A 287 -9.13 -23.17 -2.53
CA LEU A 287 -8.13 -23.11 -1.46
C LEU A 287 -8.60 -22.28 -0.26
N GLU A 288 -9.23 -21.13 -0.51
CA GLU A 288 -9.85 -20.31 0.55
C GLU A 288 -10.95 -21.08 1.28
N SER A 289 -11.82 -21.75 0.53
CA SER A 289 -12.87 -22.61 1.08
C SER A 289 -12.31 -23.75 1.92
N GLU A 290 -11.17 -24.32 1.50
CA GLU A 290 -10.47 -25.36 2.25
C GLU A 290 -9.88 -24.82 3.56
N GLN A 291 -9.24 -23.65 3.55
CA GLN A 291 -8.77 -22.99 4.77
C GLN A 291 -9.90 -22.75 5.77
N ILE A 292 -11.04 -22.20 5.32
CA ILE A 292 -12.22 -21.97 6.16
C ILE A 292 -12.72 -23.29 6.76
N ARG A 293 -12.85 -24.33 5.93
CA ARG A 293 -13.32 -25.67 6.36
C ARG A 293 -12.40 -26.29 7.41
N LEU A 294 -11.09 -26.15 7.23
CA LEU A 294 -10.08 -26.66 8.16
C LEU A 294 -9.90 -25.74 9.38
N ASN A 295 -10.43 -24.52 9.34
CA ASN A 295 -10.16 -23.46 10.30
C ASN A 295 -8.65 -23.20 10.46
N ILE A 296 -7.94 -23.05 9.33
CA ILE A 296 -6.48 -22.80 9.23
C ILE A 296 -6.23 -21.51 8.44
N GLY A 297 -5.10 -20.86 8.68
CA GLY A 297 -4.66 -19.75 7.83
C GLY A 297 -5.28 -18.41 8.19
N MET A 298 -5.26 -17.51 7.21
CA MET A 298 -5.72 -16.12 7.34
C MET A 298 -7.21 -15.91 7.03
N THR A 299 -7.89 -16.93 6.50
CA THR A 299 -9.32 -16.86 6.14
C THR A 299 -10.24 -17.43 7.24
N ARG A 300 -9.71 -17.65 8.44
CA ARG A 300 -10.49 -18.07 9.61
C ARG A 300 -11.62 -17.07 9.89
N VAL A 301 -12.78 -17.58 10.27
CA VAL A 301 -13.90 -16.74 10.69
C VAL A 301 -13.62 -16.28 12.12
N ASP A 302 -12.91 -15.16 12.26
CA ASP A 302 -12.78 -14.50 13.55
C ASP A 302 -14.10 -13.77 13.89
N ASN A 303 -14.63 -14.03 15.08
CA ASN A 303 -15.78 -13.31 15.63
C ASN A 303 -15.44 -11.88 16.09
N ASP A 304 -14.18 -11.45 15.91
CA ASP A 304 -13.74 -10.11 16.30
C ASP A 304 -14.01 -9.12 15.16
N GLY A 305 -15.05 -8.31 15.37
CA GLY A 305 -15.48 -7.25 14.46
C GLY A 305 -14.49 -6.09 14.31
N GLN A 306 -13.40 -6.31 13.57
CA GLN A 306 -12.52 -5.27 13.04
C GLN A 306 -12.25 -5.60 11.57
N SER A 307 -12.29 -4.72 10.56
CA SER A 307 -12.21 -3.27 10.47
C SER A 307 -13.07 -2.84 9.26
N LYS A 308 -13.89 -1.78 9.40
CA LYS A 308 -14.56 -1.11 8.27
C LYS A 308 -13.60 -0.09 7.64
N ASP A 309 -12.42 -0.51 7.20
CA ASP A 309 -11.57 0.39 6.42
C ASP A 309 -12.20 0.61 5.03
N ASN A 310 -12.21 1.86 4.58
CA ASN A 310 -12.81 2.27 3.30
C ASN A 310 -11.92 1.83 2.13
N HIS A 311 -11.92 0.52 1.82
CA HIS A 311 -11.11 -0.11 0.77
C HIS A 311 -11.21 0.61 -0.58
N LEU A 312 -12.35 1.25 -0.86
CA LEU A 312 -12.64 1.92 -2.13
C LEU A 312 -11.83 3.21 -2.36
N GLU A 313 -11.54 3.98 -1.30
CA GLU A 313 -10.71 5.19 -1.40
C GLU A 313 -9.24 4.86 -1.69
N TYR A 314 -8.72 3.78 -1.10
CA TYR A 314 -7.33 3.38 -1.33
C TYR A 314 -7.14 2.74 -2.72
N ILE A 315 -8.09 1.92 -3.16
CA ILE A 315 -8.12 1.38 -4.53
C ILE A 315 -8.05 2.52 -5.55
N LYS A 316 -8.83 3.59 -5.35
CA LYS A 316 -8.74 4.81 -6.16
C LYS A 316 -7.34 5.46 -6.08
N GLY A 317 -6.73 5.52 -4.90
CA GLY A 317 -5.37 6.02 -4.72
C GLY A 317 -4.27 5.24 -5.44
N LYS A 318 -4.44 3.93 -5.67
CA LYS A 318 -3.51 3.09 -6.46
C LYS A 318 -3.61 3.30 -7.98
N ILE A 319 -4.79 3.70 -8.46
CA ILE A 319 -5.05 3.96 -9.89
C ILE A 319 -4.57 5.37 -10.31
N GLY A 320 -4.19 6.22 -9.34
CA GLY A 320 -3.87 7.63 -9.58
C GLY A 320 -5.15 8.48 -9.74
N LYS A 321 -4.98 9.78 -9.98
CA LYS A 321 -6.13 10.67 -10.27
C LYS A 321 -6.83 10.19 -11.54
N GLN A 322 -8.15 10.10 -11.54
CA GLN A 322 -8.90 9.70 -12.75
C GLN A 322 -8.97 10.82 -13.81
N ASN A 323 -8.40 11.99 -13.53
CA ASN A 323 -8.62 13.23 -14.28
C ASN A 323 -7.28 13.81 -14.77
N TYR A 324 -6.37 12.97 -15.27
CA TYR A 324 -5.09 13.47 -15.82
C TYR A 324 -5.26 14.28 -17.11
N PHE A 325 -6.39 14.13 -17.81
CA PHE A 325 -6.65 14.75 -19.11
C PHE A 325 -8.07 15.31 -19.24
N ASP A 326 -8.74 15.61 -18.13
CA ASP A 326 -9.94 16.44 -18.23
C ASP A 326 -9.46 17.84 -18.64
N GLU A 327 -9.60 18.16 -19.93
CA GLU A 327 -9.53 19.54 -20.38
C GLU A 327 -10.58 20.30 -19.57
N LYS A 328 -10.11 21.28 -18.79
CA LYS A 328 -11.01 22.29 -18.25
C LYS A 328 -11.54 23.05 -19.46
N GLU A 329 -12.79 22.79 -19.84
CA GLU A 329 -13.55 23.65 -20.76
C GLU A 329 -13.61 25.10 -20.25
#